data_AF-A0A2G2FSZ3-F1
#
_entry.id   AF-A0A2G2FSZ3-F1
#
_cell.length_a   1.000
_cell.length_b   1.000
_cell.length_c   1.000
_cell.angle_alpha   90.00
_cell.angle_beta   90.00
_cell.angle_gamma   90.00
#
_symmetry.space_group_name_H-M   'P 1'
#
loop_
_entity.id
_entity.type
_entity.pdbx_description
1 polymer ?
#
loop_
_entity_poly.entity_id
_entity_poly.type
_entity_poly.pdbx_seq_one_letter_code
_entity_poly.pdbx_strand_id
1 'polypeptide(L)'
;MEDIFNLLPKLLTPLIAVVALYIAYQQYLTNKLRENRESRQGQLSVYKRIKSFLNYVDTTRDISESAYNELTDAISEADFLFDDETIDWMSDLQSYADEYRNCEEQLFSLRMHHNSPTAKIEKLRELEPAACAHIEGLQNQMVDDLQTAHCDLKKRFTKYLKI
;
A
#
# COMPACT_ATOMS: atom_id res chain seq x y z
N MET A 1 -63.69 33.23 -2.53
CA MET A 1 -62.22 33.40 -2.72
C MET A 1 -61.42 32.90 -1.52
N GLU A 2 -62.03 32.66 -0.35
CA GLU A 2 -61.34 32.19 0.87
C GLU A 2 -60.98 30.69 0.87
N ASP A 3 -61.71 29.84 0.14
CA ASP A 3 -61.46 28.39 0.15
C ASP A 3 -60.15 27.97 -0.53
N ILE A 4 -59.73 28.70 -1.57
CA ILE A 4 -58.50 28.42 -2.32
C ILE A 4 -57.27 28.73 -1.44
N PHE A 5 -57.33 29.83 -0.67
CA PHE A 5 -56.26 30.24 0.25
C PHE A 5 -56.07 29.27 1.42
N ASN A 6 -57.13 28.56 1.84
CA ASN A 6 -57.07 27.54 2.89
C ASN A 6 -56.65 26.15 2.38
N LEU A 7 -56.68 25.91 1.06
CA LEU A 7 -56.31 24.64 0.43
C LEU A 7 -54.80 24.54 0.13
N LEU A 8 -54.17 25.64 -0.29
CA LEU A 8 -52.72 25.71 -0.59
C LEU A 8 -51.83 25.22 0.57
N PRO A 9 -52.01 25.66 1.84
CA PRO A 9 -51.19 25.21 2.95
C PRO A 9 -51.35 23.72 3.25
N LYS A 10 -52.56 23.17 3.03
CA LYS A 10 -52.88 21.76 3.28
C LYS A 10 -52.27 20.83 2.23
N LEU A 11 -52.06 21.30 1.01
CA LEU A 11 -51.36 20.55 -0.05
C LEU A 11 -49.83 20.70 0.04
N LEU A 12 -49.37 21.78 0.66
CA LEU A 12 -47.94 22.07 0.82
C LEU A 12 -47.23 21.05 1.70
N THR A 13 -47.83 20.66 2.83
CA THR A 13 -47.25 19.67 3.76
C THR A 13 -46.99 18.31 3.10
N PRO A 14 -47.95 17.66 2.42
CA PRO A 14 -47.68 16.40 1.73
C PRO A 14 -46.72 16.58 0.55
N LEU A 15 -46.75 17.73 -0.15
CA LEU A 15 -45.79 18.02 -1.22
C LEU A 15 -44.36 18.09 -0.69
N ILE A 16 -44.13 18.82 0.41
CA ILE A 16 -42.84 18.90 1.09
C ILE A 16 -42.41 17.51 1.58
N ALA A 17 -43.33 16.70 2.12
CA ALA A 17 -43.01 15.34 2.55
C ALA A 17 -42.54 14.45 1.38
N VAL A 18 -43.20 14.52 0.22
CA VAL A 18 -42.79 13.78 -1.00
C VAL A 18 -41.42 14.25 -1.49
N VAL A 19 -41.19 15.57 -1.51
CA VAL A 19 -39.90 16.15 -1.92
C VAL A 19 -38.78 15.74 -0.94
N ALA A 20 -39.05 15.77 0.37
CA ALA A 20 -38.10 15.35 1.40
C ALA A 20 -37.74 13.86 1.28
N LEU A 21 -38.75 13.01 1.03
CA LEU A 21 -38.54 11.58 0.79
C LEU A 21 -37.67 11.34 -0.46
N TYR A 22 -37.92 12.09 -1.53
CA TYR A 22 -37.13 12.04 -2.75
C TYR A 22 -35.68 12.47 -2.53
N ILE A 23 -35.46 13.57 -1.79
CA ILE A 23 -34.11 14.06 -1.45
C ILE A 23 -33.37 13.00 -0.61
N ALA A 24 -34.03 12.40 0.39
CA ALA A 24 -33.44 11.35 1.21
C ALA A 24 -33.04 10.13 0.37
N TYR A 25 -33.88 9.70 -0.57
CA TYR A 25 -33.55 8.62 -1.50
C TYR A 25 -32.34 8.96 -2.40
N GLN A 26 -32.28 10.20 -2.91
CA GLN A 26 -31.14 10.65 -3.71
C GLN A 26 -29.85 10.74 -2.88
N GLN A 27 -29.93 11.17 -1.61
CA GLN A 27 -28.79 11.17 -0.69
C GLN A 27 -28.30 9.75 -0.41
N TYR A 28 -29.20 8.79 -0.18
CA TYR A 28 -28.83 7.38 -0.01
C TYR A 28 -28.09 6.84 -1.26
N LEU A 29 -28.63 7.10 -2.44
CA LEU A 29 -28.02 6.65 -3.70
C LEU A 29 -26.64 7.29 -3.91
N THR A 30 -26.51 8.58 -3.63
CA THR A 30 -25.26 9.33 -3.75
C THR A 30 -24.21 8.86 -2.75
N ASN A 31 -24.60 8.60 -1.50
CA ASN A 31 -23.70 8.09 -0.46
C ASN A 31 -23.16 6.71 -0.83
N LYS A 32 -24.01 5.82 -1.35
CA LYS A 32 -23.59 4.49 -1.83
C LYS A 32 -22.61 4.56 -3.01
N LEU A 33 -22.83 5.50 -3.94
CA LEU A 33 -21.90 5.72 -5.05
C LEU A 33 -20.57 6.33 -4.58
N ARG A 34 -20.62 7.18 -3.54
CA ARG A 34 -19.45 7.79 -2.93
C ARG A 34 -18.58 6.76 -2.21
N GLU A 35 -19.18 5.90 -1.39
CA GLU A 35 -18.49 4.80 -0.71
C GLU A 35 -17.72 3.90 -1.70
N ASN A 36 -18.39 3.53 -2.80
CA ASN A 36 -17.76 2.75 -3.88
C ASN A 36 -16.63 3.49 -4.62
N ARG A 37 -16.61 4.83 -4.62
CA ARG A 37 -15.52 5.63 -5.19
C ARG A 37 -14.37 5.77 -4.21
N GLU A 38 -14.66 5.98 -2.93
CA GLU A 38 -13.66 6.12 -1.87
C GLU A 38 -12.87 4.81 -1.70
N SER A 39 -13.55 3.65 -1.69
CA SER A 39 -12.90 2.34 -1.68
C SER A 39 -11.96 2.14 -2.89
N ARG A 40 -12.43 2.48 -4.10
CA ARG A 40 -11.61 2.41 -5.32
C ARG A 40 -10.41 3.36 -5.29
N GLN A 41 -10.60 4.56 -4.75
CA GLN A 41 -9.52 5.53 -4.60
C GLN A 41 -8.46 5.03 -3.62
N GLY A 42 -8.87 4.38 -2.52
CA GLY A 42 -7.98 3.68 -1.58
C GLY A 42 -7.19 2.58 -2.27
N GLN A 43 -7.86 1.69 -3.01
CA GLN A 43 -7.20 0.60 -3.75
C GLN A 43 -6.14 1.14 -4.75
N LEU A 44 -6.46 2.22 -5.46
CA LEU A 44 -5.52 2.86 -6.37
C LEU A 44 -4.35 3.54 -5.64
N SER A 45 -4.60 4.10 -4.45
CA SER A 45 -3.57 4.72 -3.60
C SER A 45 -2.53 3.68 -3.17
N VAL A 46 -2.99 2.55 -2.63
CA VAL A 46 -2.13 1.43 -2.21
C VAL A 46 -1.32 0.90 -3.40
N TYR A 47 -1.97 0.63 -4.54
CA TYR A 47 -1.28 0.19 -5.75
C TYR A 47 -0.16 1.14 -6.19
N LYS A 48 -0.40 2.47 -6.14
CA LYS A 48 0.60 3.46 -6.52
C LYS A 48 1.79 3.46 -5.57
N ARG A 49 1.57 3.31 -4.26
CA ARG A 49 2.63 3.27 -3.25
C ARG A 49 3.49 2.03 -3.42
N ILE A 50 2.89 0.85 -3.55
CA ILE A 50 3.62 -0.42 -3.79
C ILE A 50 4.40 -0.35 -5.10
N LYS A 51 3.78 0.16 -6.17
CA LYS A 51 4.49 0.36 -7.44
C LYS A 51 5.67 1.32 -7.30
N SER A 52 5.50 2.40 -6.54
CA SER A 52 6.57 3.38 -6.30
C SER A 52 7.73 2.75 -5.54
N PHE A 53 7.43 1.96 -4.51
CA PHE A 53 8.42 1.19 -3.76
C PHE A 53 9.19 0.22 -4.68
N LEU A 54 8.48 -0.60 -5.46
CA LEU A 54 9.11 -1.57 -6.36
C LEU A 54 9.94 -0.88 -7.45
N ASN A 55 9.46 0.22 -8.03
CA ASN A 55 10.25 1.03 -8.97
C ASN A 55 11.52 1.60 -8.33
N TYR A 56 11.46 2.00 -7.06
CA TYR A 56 12.63 2.49 -6.33
C TYR A 56 13.65 1.36 -6.21
N VAL A 57 13.25 0.18 -5.72
CA VAL A 57 14.09 -1.00 -5.59
C VAL A 57 14.69 -1.42 -6.94
N ASP A 58 13.92 -1.40 -8.02
CA ASP A 58 14.41 -1.68 -9.37
C ASP A 58 15.55 -0.74 -9.81
N THR A 59 15.45 0.53 -9.42
CA THR A 59 16.37 1.59 -9.86
C THR A 59 17.62 1.66 -8.99
N THR A 60 17.46 1.59 -7.67
CA THR A 60 18.56 1.76 -6.71
C THR A 60 19.20 0.45 -6.29
N ARG A 61 18.48 -0.68 -6.44
CA ARG A 61 18.82 -1.98 -5.83
C ARG A 61 19.08 -1.88 -4.33
N ASP A 62 18.40 -0.95 -3.68
CA ASP A 62 18.54 -0.65 -2.26
C ASP A 62 17.17 -0.35 -1.64
N ILE A 63 17.02 -0.63 -0.35
CA ILE A 63 15.79 -0.41 0.42
C ILE A 63 16.08 0.58 1.54
N SER A 64 15.80 1.86 1.26
CA SER A 64 15.89 2.89 2.30
C SER A 64 14.84 2.68 3.39
N GLU A 65 15.17 3.10 4.62
CA GLU A 65 14.24 3.05 5.76
C GLU A 65 12.92 3.78 5.46
N SER A 66 12.97 4.93 4.75
CA SER A 66 11.77 5.64 4.32
C SER A 66 10.91 4.82 3.38
N ALA A 67 11.52 4.14 2.40
CA ALA A 67 10.79 3.32 1.43
C ALA A 67 10.15 2.09 2.11
N TYR A 68 10.86 1.48 3.06
CA TYR A 68 10.33 0.38 3.87
C TYR A 68 9.12 0.81 4.72
N ASN A 69 9.20 1.97 5.38
CA ASN A 69 8.08 2.48 6.18
C ASN A 69 6.85 2.78 5.29
N GLU A 70 7.07 3.38 4.12
CA GLU A 70 5.99 3.61 3.14
C GLU A 70 5.34 2.31 2.65
N LEU A 71 6.13 1.23 2.47
CA LEU A 71 5.61 -0.09 2.14
C LEU A 71 4.73 -0.62 3.28
N THR A 72 5.24 -0.60 4.52
CA THR A 72 4.54 -1.12 5.70
C THR A 72 3.20 -0.40 5.93
N ASP A 73 3.19 0.93 5.78
CA ASP A 73 1.98 1.73 5.86
C ASP A 73 0.99 1.38 4.74
N ALA A 74 1.48 1.17 3.51
CA ALA A 74 0.64 0.79 2.38
C ALA A 74 0.02 -0.61 2.55
N ILE A 75 0.75 -1.57 3.11
CA ILE A 75 0.25 -2.92 3.41
C ILE A 75 -0.78 -2.88 4.53
N SER A 76 -0.53 -2.11 5.58
CA SER A 76 -1.50 -1.92 6.67
C SER A 76 -2.82 -1.29 6.17
N GLU A 77 -2.75 -0.39 5.18
CA GLU A 77 -3.94 0.15 4.51
C GLU A 77 -4.59 -0.89 3.57
N ALA A 78 -3.81 -1.80 3.00
CA ALA A 78 -4.26 -2.85 2.10
C ALA A 78 -5.14 -3.90 2.80
N ASP A 79 -4.87 -4.20 4.06
CA ASP A 79 -5.64 -5.16 4.88
C ASP A 79 -7.16 -4.88 4.89
N PHE A 80 -7.54 -3.60 4.73
CA PHE A 80 -8.95 -3.19 4.71
C PHE A 80 -9.58 -3.17 3.31
N LEU A 81 -8.76 -3.18 2.26
CA LEU A 81 -9.16 -2.84 0.90
C LEU A 81 -9.09 -4.00 -0.10
N PHE A 82 -8.34 -5.06 0.23
CA PHE A 82 -8.07 -6.18 -0.67
C PHE A 82 -8.50 -7.52 -0.05
N ASP A 83 -8.47 -8.57 -0.89
CA ASP A 83 -8.70 -9.95 -0.45
C ASP A 83 -7.43 -10.58 0.12
N ASP A 84 -7.62 -11.63 0.92
CA ASP A 84 -6.56 -12.38 1.59
C ASP A 84 -5.44 -12.80 0.62
N GLU A 85 -5.76 -13.25 -0.60
CA GLU A 85 -4.73 -13.63 -1.60
C GLU A 85 -3.79 -12.46 -1.96
N THR A 86 -4.34 -11.25 -2.10
CA THR A 86 -3.53 -10.07 -2.42
C THR A 86 -2.75 -9.60 -1.19
N ILE A 87 -3.35 -9.71 -0.01
CA ILE A 87 -2.71 -9.36 1.27
C ILE A 87 -1.54 -10.31 1.54
N ASP A 88 -1.70 -11.62 1.38
CA ASP A 88 -0.64 -12.62 1.54
C ASP A 88 0.54 -12.31 0.62
N TRP A 89 0.26 -12.00 -0.66
CA TRP A 89 1.30 -11.60 -1.60
C TRP A 89 2.01 -10.29 -1.21
N MET A 90 1.29 -9.34 -0.61
CA MET A 90 1.92 -8.13 -0.06
C MET A 90 2.73 -8.43 1.21
N SER A 91 2.31 -9.39 2.01
CA SER A 91 3.06 -9.85 3.18
C SER A 91 4.37 -10.53 2.77
N ASP A 92 4.38 -11.27 1.66
CA ASP A 92 5.62 -11.79 1.06
C ASP A 92 6.57 -10.65 0.67
N LEU A 93 6.06 -9.58 0.04
CA LEU A 93 6.87 -8.39 -0.29
C LEU A 93 7.50 -7.76 0.96
N GLN A 94 6.72 -7.63 2.03
CA GLN A 94 7.21 -7.11 3.30
C GLN A 94 8.30 -8.01 3.87
N SER A 95 8.10 -9.33 3.83
CA SER A 95 9.06 -10.32 4.31
C SER A 95 10.40 -10.23 3.57
N TYR A 96 10.38 -10.07 2.25
CA TYR A 96 11.61 -9.85 1.47
C TYR A 96 12.33 -8.55 1.86
N ALA A 97 11.56 -7.47 2.10
CA ALA A 97 12.12 -6.20 2.54
C ALA A 97 12.70 -6.28 3.98
N ASP A 98 12.06 -7.05 4.86
CA ASP A 98 12.54 -7.33 6.22
C ASP A 98 13.83 -8.13 6.21
N GLU A 99 13.91 -9.17 5.39
CA GLU A 99 15.13 -9.98 5.24
C GLU A 99 16.30 -9.15 4.69
N TYR A 100 16.04 -8.25 3.74
CA TYR A 100 17.05 -7.29 3.26
C TYR A 100 17.57 -6.38 4.38
N ARG A 101 16.69 -5.86 5.23
CA ARG A 101 17.09 -5.02 6.37
C ARG A 101 17.84 -5.80 7.44
N ASN A 102 17.43 -7.03 7.72
CA ASN A 102 18.14 -7.92 8.63
C ASN A 102 19.59 -8.18 8.14
N CYS A 103 19.81 -8.24 6.82
CA CYS A 103 21.15 -8.32 6.26
C CYS A 103 21.99 -7.06 6.58
N GLU A 104 21.39 -5.86 6.54
CA GLU A 104 22.09 -4.64 6.95
C GLU A 104 22.47 -4.64 8.44
N GLU A 105 21.57 -5.14 9.29
CA GLU A 105 21.82 -5.32 10.72
C GLU A 105 22.94 -6.33 10.97
N GLN A 106 22.99 -7.42 10.22
CA GLN A 106 24.09 -8.39 10.27
C GLN A 106 25.42 -7.73 9.87
N LEU A 107 25.45 -6.94 8.78
CA LEU A 107 26.65 -6.18 8.40
C LEU A 107 27.06 -5.15 9.46
N PHE A 108 26.10 -4.54 10.15
CA PHE A 108 26.38 -3.65 11.26
C PHE A 108 26.96 -4.40 12.47
N SER A 109 26.43 -5.57 12.80
CA SER A 109 26.95 -6.41 13.88
C SER A 109 28.40 -6.85 13.61
N LEU A 110 28.73 -7.21 12.36
CA LEU A 110 30.09 -7.53 11.93
C LEU A 110 31.03 -6.34 12.08
N ARG A 111 30.58 -5.13 11.69
CA ARG A 111 31.34 -3.89 11.90
C ARG A 111 31.68 -3.65 13.37
N MET A 112 30.72 -3.89 14.25
CA MET A 112 30.90 -3.76 15.69
C MET A 112 31.87 -4.81 16.24
N HIS A 113 31.77 -6.06 15.80
CA HIS A 113 32.68 -7.14 16.20
C HIS A 113 34.16 -6.81 15.89
N HIS A 114 34.41 -6.18 14.74
CA HIS A 114 35.76 -5.76 14.35
C HIS A 114 36.18 -4.36 14.87
N ASN A 115 35.43 -3.77 15.81
CA ASN A 115 35.65 -2.41 16.33
C ASN A 115 35.80 -1.35 15.21
N SER A 116 35.10 -1.55 14.09
CA SER A 116 35.18 -0.69 12.92
C SER A 116 33.77 -0.25 12.47
N PRO A 117 33.10 0.61 13.24
CA PRO A 117 31.69 0.96 13.04
C PRO A 117 31.43 1.65 11.69
N THR A 118 32.45 2.31 11.13
CA THR A 118 32.38 3.00 9.83
C THR A 118 33.15 2.27 8.73
N ALA A 119 33.58 1.02 8.96
CA ALA A 119 34.20 0.22 7.91
C ALA A 119 33.25 0.09 6.73
N LYS A 120 33.78 0.36 5.54
CA LYS A 120 33.10 0.00 4.31
C LYS A 120 33.08 -1.52 4.15
N ILE A 121 32.12 -2.02 3.38
CA ILE A 121 31.95 -3.45 3.11
C ILE A 121 33.22 -4.06 2.51
N GLU A 122 34.00 -3.31 1.71
CA GLU A 122 35.25 -3.82 1.15
C GLU A 122 36.27 -4.23 2.23
N LYS A 123 36.36 -3.46 3.32
CA LYS A 123 37.23 -3.79 4.45
C LYS A 123 36.71 -4.98 5.25
N LEU A 124 35.39 -5.13 5.35
CA LEU A 124 34.78 -6.30 5.99
C LEU A 124 35.02 -7.56 5.15
N ARG A 125 35.00 -7.44 3.82
CA ARG A 125 35.29 -8.52 2.88
C ARG A 125 36.73 -9.04 3.03
N GLU A 126 37.68 -8.20 3.41
CA GLU A 126 39.05 -8.60 3.73
C GLU A 126 39.16 -9.37 5.06
N LEU A 127 38.29 -9.05 6.03
CA LEU A 127 38.31 -9.65 7.37
C LEU A 127 37.52 -10.96 7.44
N GLU A 128 36.30 -10.97 6.91
CA GLU A 128 35.39 -12.12 6.92
C GLU A 128 34.71 -12.30 5.55
N PRO A 129 35.45 -12.79 4.53
CA PRO A 129 34.94 -12.89 3.16
C PRO A 129 33.72 -13.81 3.04
N ALA A 130 33.66 -14.90 3.82
CA ALA A 130 32.56 -15.86 3.77
C ALA A 130 31.25 -15.26 4.30
N ALA A 131 31.31 -14.49 5.39
CA ALA A 131 30.13 -13.85 5.97
C ALA A 131 29.61 -12.73 5.06
N CYS A 132 30.50 -11.87 4.54
CA CYS A 132 30.11 -10.83 3.59
C CYS A 132 29.51 -11.41 2.30
N ALA A 133 30.10 -12.45 1.73
CA ALA A 133 29.58 -13.08 0.51
C ALA A 133 28.19 -13.71 0.73
N HIS A 134 27.97 -14.32 1.90
CA HIS A 134 26.66 -14.86 2.25
C HIS A 134 25.60 -13.76 2.38
N ILE A 135 25.91 -12.67 3.09
CA ILE A 135 24.98 -11.55 3.30
C ILE A 135 24.69 -10.82 1.98
N GLU A 136 25.71 -10.53 1.17
CA GLU A 136 25.52 -9.92 -0.16
C GLU A 136 24.70 -10.85 -1.08
N GLY A 137 24.88 -12.16 -0.97
CA GLY A 137 24.08 -13.15 -1.71
C GLY A 137 22.60 -13.08 -1.34
N LEU A 138 22.28 -13.06 -0.04
CA LEU A 138 20.93 -12.89 0.48
C LEU A 138 20.31 -11.56 0.04
N GLN A 139 21.03 -10.43 0.17
CA GLN A 139 20.51 -9.13 -0.26
C GLN A 139 20.18 -9.09 -1.75
N ASN A 140 21.03 -9.66 -2.59
CA ASN A 140 20.76 -9.74 -4.02
C ASN A 140 19.56 -10.63 -4.32
N GLN A 141 19.42 -11.76 -3.62
CA GLN A 141 18.25 -12.63 -3.76
C GLN A 141 16.96 -11.88 -3.41
N MET A 142 16.94 -11.16 -2.27
CA MET A 142 15.75 -10.40 -1.86
C MET A 142 15.39 -9.30 -2.86
N VAL A 143 16.38 -8.58 -3.40
CA VAL A 143 16.13 -7.59 -4.45
C VAL A 143 15.58 -8.26 -5.71
N ASP A 144 16.13 -9.39 -6.13
CA ASP A 144 15.68 -10.10 -7.33
C ASP A 144 14.26 -10.67 -7.14
N ASP A 145 13.90 -11.12 -5.94
CA ASP A 145 12.55 -11.56 -5.57
C ASP A 145 11.55 -10.38 -5.60
N LEU A 146 11.95 -9.21 -5.11
CA LEU A 146 11.15 -7.97 -5.22
C LEU A 146 10.97 -7.52 -6.68
N GLN A 147 12.01 -7.62 -7.51
CA GLN A 147 11.94 -7.33 -8.95
C GLN A 147 11.00 -8.31 -9.67
N THR A 148 11.04 -9.58 -9.30
CA THR A 148 10.11 -10.60 -9.82
C THR A 148 8.67 -10.27 -9.42
N ALA A 149 8.45 -9.88 -8.17
CA ALA A 149 7.15 -9.44 -7.69
C ALA A 149 6.65 -8.18 -8.42
N HIS A 150 7.54 -7.26 -8.81
CA HIS A 150 7.16 -6.11 -9.65
C HIS A 150 6.61 -6.53 -11.02
N CYS A 151 7.16 -7.58 -11.62
CA CYS A 151 6.66 -8.13 -12.87
C CYS A 151 5.23 -8.70 -12.71
N ASP A 152 4.92 -9.27 -11.54
CA ASP A 152 3.60 -9.82 -11.22
C ASP A 152 2.60 -8.78 -10.70
N LEU A 153 3.06 -7.60 -10.26
CA LEU A 153 2.25 -6.52 -9.68
C LEU A 153 1.00 -6.21 -10.53
N LYS A 154 1.20 -5.98 -11.84
CA LYS A 154 0.08 -5.64 -12.73
C LYS A 154 -0.93 -6.79 -12.83
N LYS A 155 -0.44 -8.03 -12.87
CA LYS A 155 -1.29 -9.23 -12.97
C LYS A 155 -2.14 -9.39 -11.72
N ARG A 156 -1.54 -9.26 -10.54
CA ARG A 156 -2.22 -9.35 -9.22
C ARG A 156 -3.30 -8.27 -9.06
N PHE A 157 -3.01 -7.02 -9.46
CA PHE A 157 -3.95 -5.91 -9.33
C PHE A 157 -4.97 -5.78 -10.48
N THR A 158 -4.91 -6.65 -11.51
CA THR A 158 -5.82 -6.55 -12.67
C THR A 158 -7.30 -6.66 -12.27
N LYS A 159 -7.62 -7.42 -11.22
CA LYS A 159 -8.99 -7.57 -10.68
C LYS A 159 -9.53 -6.25 -10.11
N TYR A 160 -8.65 -5.41 -9.57
CA TYR A 160 -9.00 -4.15 -8.91
C TYR A 160 -8.86 -2.93 -9.83
N LEU A 161 -8.09 -3.06 -10.91
CA LEU A 161 -7.83 -1.98 -11.88
C LEU A 161 -8.77 -1.98 -13.10
N LYS A 162 -9.63 -3.00 -13.27
CA LYS A 162 -10.62 -3.02 -14.35
C LYS A 162 -11.77 -2.04 -14.05
N ILE A 163 -11.88 -1.02 -14.91
CA ILE A 163 -12.97 -0.05 -15.02
C ILE A 163 -14.18 -0.72 -15.67
#